data_AF-A0AAJ2H3H5-F1
#
_entry.id   AF-A0AAJ2H3H5-F1
#
_cell.length_a   1.000
_cell.length_b   1.000
_cell.length_c   1.000
_cell.angle_alpha   90.00
_cell.angle_beta   90.00
_cell.angle_gamma   90.00
#
_symmetry.space_group_name_H-M   'P 1'
#
loop_
_entity.id
_entity.type
_entity.pdbx_description
1 polymer ?
#
loop_
_entity_poly.entity_id
_entity_poly.type
_entity_poly.pdbx_seq_one_letter_code
_entity_poly.pdbx_strand_id
1 'polypeptide(L)'
;LGIASCTSSGSFLATSGPTRSSIQKISEQPETNIAILPLSGEIVAKLGSYLPSERFSDIFQSSANIPGSIGLGDLVEVRIWETPPAVLFSSGNIQSASSGKEFTLPEQMVDNVGNISVPFVGNIRVKGK
;
A
#
# COMPACT_ATOMS: atom_id res chain seq x y z
N LEU A 1 89.20 17.75 -13.65
CA LEU A 1 88.72 18.71 -14.67
C LEU A 1 88.60 17.94 -16.00
N GLY A 2 87.40 17.86 -16.59
CA GLY A 2 87.10 17.15 -17.86
C GLY A 2 86.02 16.07 -17.70
N ILE A 3 84.73 16.38 -17.89
CA ILE A 3 83.85 16.36 -19.10
C ILE A 3 82.93 15.12 -19.13
N ALA A 4 81.61 15.34 -19.19
CA ALA A 4 80.68 14.73 -20.16
C ALA A 4 79.21 15.06 -19.80
N SER A 5 78.47 15.44 -20.84
CA SER A 5 77.08 15.92 -20.85
C SER A 5 76.09 14.77 -21.01
N CYS A 6 74.87 14.90 -20.47
CA CYS A 6 73.68 14.24 -21.02
C CYS A 6 72.48 15.18 -20.90
N THR A 7 72.20 15.88 -21.99
CA THR A 7 70.91 16.49 -22.30
C THR A 7 69.85 15.40 -22.38
N SER A 8 68.96 15.29 -21.39
CA SER A 8 67.69 14.59 -21.57
C SER A 8 66.57 15.62 -21.70
N SER A 9 66.44 16.17 -22.91
CA SER A 9 65.15 16.66 -23.40
C SER A 9 64.23 15.45 -23.55
N GLY A 10 63.74 14.93 -22.43
CA GLY A 10 62.61 14.03 -22.38
C GLY A 10 61.44 14.88 -21.92
N SER A 11 60.62 15.35 -22.85
CA SER A 11 59.31 15.92 -22.55
C SER A 11 58.46 14.84 -21.87
N PHE A 12 58.62 14.69 -20.56
CA PHE A 12 57.66 13.98 -19.71
C PHE A 12 56.41 14.86 -19.62
N LEU A 13 55.61 14.83 -20.68
CA LEU A 13 54.23 15.27 -20.57
C LEU A 13 53.53 14.23 -19.69
N ALA A 14 53.09 14.65 -18.50
CA ALA A 14 52.17 13.86 -17.70
C ALA A 14 50.91 13.65 -18.55
N THR A 15 50.82 12.51 -19.23
CA THR A 15 49.62 12.13 -19.96
C THR A 15 48.64 11.54 -18.94
N SER A 16 47.72 12.38 -18.48
CA SER A 16 46.58 11.93 -17.69
C SER A 16 45.54 11.37 -18.65
N GLY A 17 45.70 10.09 -19.02
CA GLY A 17 44.75 9.42 -19.88
C GLY A 17 45.21 8.03 -20.31
N PRO A 18 44.27 7.15 -20.72
CA PRO A 18 44.62 5.85 -21.25
C PRO A 18 45.46 6.00 -22.52
N THR A 19 46.58 5.27 -22.60
CA THR A 19 47.41 5.25 -23.80
C THR A 19 46.67 4.57 -24.95
N ARG A 20 46.94 4.99 -26.19
CA ARG A 20 46.34 4.41 -27.42
C ARG A 20 46.45 2.88 -27.44
N SER A 21 47.59 2.33 -27.01
CA SER A 21 47.82 0.88 -26.92
C SER A 21 46.94 0.20 -25.87
N SER A 22 46.63 0.88 -24.76
CA SER A 22 45.70 0.36 -23.73
C SER A 22 44.27 0.32 -24.25
N ILE A 23 43.84 1.33 -25.02
CA ILE A 23 42.50 1.36 -25.63
C ILE A 23 42.36 0.25 -26.69
N GLN A 24 43.39 0.05 -27.51
CA GLN A 24 43.35 -0.95 -28.58
C GLN A 24 43.27 -2.38 -28.04
N LYS A 25 43.96 -2.68 -26.93
CA LYS A 25 43.87 -3.99 -26.26
C LYS A 25 42.47 -4.31 -25.72
N ILE A 26 41.73 -3.30 -25.25
CA ILE A 26 40.35 -3.48 -24.76
C ILE A 26 39.40 -3.82 -25.91
N SER A 27 39.65 -3.29 -27.11
CA SER A 27 38.84 -3.63 -28.30
C SER A 27 39.04 -5.07 -28.79
N GLU A 28 40.15 -5.72 -28.43
CA GLU A 28 40.46 -7.11 -28.84
C GLU A 28 39.84 -8.16 -27.90
N GLN A 29 39.43 -7.77 -26.69
CA GLN A 29 38.71 -8.60 -25.73
C GLN A 29 37.36 -7.98 -25.38
N PRO A 30 36.33 -8.13 -26.24
CA PRO A 30 34.98 -7.73 -25.87
C PRO A 30 34.51 -8.60 -24.70
N GLU A 31 34.26 -8.00 -23.55
CA GLU A 31 33.51 -8.61 -22.45
C GLU A 31 32.18 -9.15 -23.01
N THR A 32 32.06 -10.47 -23.14
CA THR A 32 31.05 -11.13 -23.99
C THR A 32 29.66 -11.25 -23.36
N ASN A 33 29.39 -10.58 -22.24
CA ASN A 33 28.14 -10.75 -21.49
C ASN A 33 27.13 -9.62 -21.67
N ILE A 34 27.27 -8.80 -22.71
CA ILE A 34 26.33 -7.71 -22.99
C ILE A 34 25.66 -7.97 -24.34
N ALA A 35 24.36 -8.22 -24.32
CA ALA A 35 23.56 -8.34 -25.53
C ALA A 35 23.32 -6.95 -26.13
N ILE A 36 24.04 -6.62 -27.21
CA ILE A 36 23.80 -5.42 -27.99
C ILE A 36 22.69 -5.74 -28.99
N LEU A 37 21.51 -5.17 -28.78
CA LEU A 37 20.36 -5.35 -29.64
C LEU A 37 20.17 -4.11 -30.53
N PRO A 38 20.06 -4.27 -31.86
CA PRO A 38 19.75 -3.14 -32.73
C PRO A 38 18.33 -2.64 -32.44
N LEU A 39 18.15 -1.32 -32.34
CA LEU A 39 16.85 -0.71 -32.15
C LEU A 39 16.04 -0.79 -33.46
N SER A 40 15.06 -1.69 -33.50
CA SER A 40 14.11 -1.83 -34.62
C SER A 40 12.67 -1.82 -34.10
N GLY A 41 11.72 -1.45 -34.96
CA GLY A 41 10.30 -1.43 -34.59
C GLY A 41 9.78 -2.78 -34.12
N GLU A 42 10.27 -3.87 -34.69
CA GLU A 42 9.89 -5.23 -34.30
C GLU A 42 10.37 -5.58 -32.88
N ILE A 43 11.60 -5.18 -32.53
CA ILE A 43 12.17 -5.42 -31.20
C ILE A 43 11.45 -4.57 -30.15
N VAL A 44 11.12 -3.32 -30.47
CA VAL A 44 10.35 -2.44 -29.58
C VAL A 44 8.94 -3.00 -29.34
N ALA A 45 8.27 -3.48 -30.38
CA ALA A 45 6.95 -4.09 -30.24
C ALA A 45 6.98 -5.36 -29.37
N LYS A 46 7.99 -6.22 -29.57
CA LYS A 46 8.20 -7.41 -28.72
C LYS A 46 8.44 -7.01 -27.26
N LEU A 47 9.36 -6.09 -26.98
CA LEU A 47 9.63 -5.63 -25.62
C LEU A 47 8.41 -4.97 -24.96
N GLY A 48 7.62 -4.19 -25.71
CA GLY A 48 6.38 -3.58 -25.23
C GLY A 48 5.32 -4.60 -24.81
N SER A 49 5.26 -5.77 -25.45
CA SER A 49 4.34 -6.85 -25.06
C SER A 49 4.73 -7.57 -23.77
N TYR A 50 6.01 -7.53 -23.39
CA TYR A 50 6.52 -8.13 -22.15
C TYR A 50 6.44 -7.20 -20.94
N LEU A 51 6.22 -5.91 -21.15
CA LEU A 51 6.05 -4.95 -20.06
C LEU A 51 4.59 -4.99 -19.60
N PRO A 52 4.29 -5.54 -18.41
CA PRO A 52 2.95 -5.45 -17.87
C PRO A 52 2.63 -3.96 -17.67
N SER A 53 1.58 -3.49 -18.34
CA SER A 53 1.01 -2.17 -18.10
C SER A 53 0.18 -2.24 -16.82
N GLU A 54 0.82 -2.24 -15.66
CA GLU A 54 0.09 -2.07 -14.40
C GLU A 54 -0.56 -0.69 -14.39
N ARG A 55 -1.89 -0.65 -14.30
CA ARG A 55 -2.62 0.62 -14.20
C ARG A 55 -2.69 1.01 -12.74
N PHE A 56 -2.68 2.31 -12.48
CA PHE A 56 -2.89 2.85 -11.12
C PHE A 56 -4.17 2.30 -10.46
N SER A 57 -5.23 2.07 -11.25
CA SER A 57 -6.49 1.45 -10.80
C SER A 57 -6.35 0.00 -10.34
N ASP A 58 -5.35 -0.73 -10.82
CA ASP A 58 -5.13 -2.14 -10.49
C ASP A 58 -4.50 -2.27 -9.10
N ILE A 59 -3.67 -1.28 -8.73
CA ILE A 59 -3.00 -1.18 -7.43
C ILE A 59 -3.95 -0.58 -6.38
N PHE A 60 -4.63 0.51 -6.75
CA PHE A 60 -5.59 1.19 -5.89
C PHE A 60 -7.00 0.79 -6.29
N GLN A 61 -7.32 -0.49 -6.08
CA GLN A 61 -8.71 -0.92 -6.12
C GLN A 61 -9.45 -0.09 -5.09
N SER A 62 -10.44 0.68 -5.54
CA SER A 62 -11.39 1.34 -4.66
C SER A 62 -12.14 0.24 -3.92
N SER A 63 -11.58 -0.23 -2.80
CA SER A 63 -12.32 -1.06 -1.89
C SER A 63 -13.52 -0.21 -1.51
N ALA A 64 -14.71 -0.71 -1.79
CA ALA A 64 -15.93 -0.22 -1.17
C ALA A 64 -15.88 -0.56 0.33
N ASN A 65 -14.86 -0.09 1.03
CA ASN A 65 -14.89 0.03 2.47
C ASN A 65 -15.96 1.07 2.71
N ILE A 66 -17.12 0.59 3.13
CA ILE A 66 -18.23 1.42 3.57
C ILE A 66 -17.64 2.29 4.70
N PRO A 67 -17.48 3.61 4.50
CA PRO A 67 -16.93 4.45 5.55
C PRO A 67 -17.86 4.35 6.76
N GLY A 68 -17.30 3.97 7.90
CA GLY A 68 -18.05 3.80 9.15
C GLY A 68 -18.53 2.38 9.46
N SER A 69 -17.94 1.34 8.84
CA SER A 69 -18.25 -0.04 9.23
C SER A 69 -17.80 -0.34 10.65
N ILE A 70 -18.64 -1.01 11.44
CA ILE A 70 -18.33 -1.39 12.81
C ILE A 70 -17.27 -2.50 12.84
N GLY A 71 -16.19 -2.27 13.59
CA GLY A 71 -15.07 -3.18 13.82
C GLY A 71 -15.16 -3.95 15.14
N LEU A 72 -14.19 -4.86 15.34
CA LEU A 72 -14.00 -5.54 16.63
C LEU A 72 -13.38 -4.55 17.62
N GLY A 73 -13.90 -4.49 18.85
CA GLY A 73 -13.42 -3.56 19.88
C GLY A 73 -14.00 -2.15 19.79
N ASP A 74 -14.85 -1.85 18.79
CA ASP A 74 -15.58 -0.59 18.72
C ASP A 74 -16.57 -0.49 19.88
N LEU A 75 -16.78 0.73 20.37
CA LEU A 75 -17.80 1.03 21.37
C LEU A 75 -19.08 1.50 20.67
N VAL A 76 -20.20 0.85 20.97
CA VAL A 76 -21.50 1.20 20.38
C VAL A 76 -22.53 1.52 21.44
N GLU A 77 -23.36 2.52 21.16
CA GLU A 77 -24.55 2.87 21.92
C GLU A 77 -25.78 2.44 21.10
N VAL A 78 -26.72 1.75 21.75
CA VAL A 78 -27.95 1.27 21.10
C VAL A 78 -29.15 1.94 21.72
N ARG A 79 -30.03 2.47 20.88
CA ARG A 79 -31.25 3.20 21.26
C ARG A 79 -32.45 2.55 20.62
N ILE A 80 -33.40 2.14 21.44
CA ILE A 80 -34.57 1.33 21.07
C ILE A 80 -35.83 2.18 21.25
N TRP A 81 -36.69 2.18 20.24
CA TRP A 81 -38.01 2.82 20.30
C TRP A 81 -39.10 1.75 20.33
N GLU A 82 -39.89 1.73 21.40
CA GLU A 82 -41.02 0.82 21.58
C GLU A 82 -42.34 1.56 21.37
N THR A 83 -43.20 1.04 20.50
CA THR A 83 -44.53 1.61 20.24
C THR A 83 -45.51 1.18 21.35
N PRO A 84 -46.54 1.98 21.71
CA PRO A 84 -47.50 1.58 22.73
C PRO A 84 -48.28 0.30 22.39
N PRO A 85 -48.59 -0.55 23.38
CA PRO A 85 -48.16 -0.48 24.78
C PRO A 85 -46.71 -0.99 24.94
N ALA A 86 -45.84 -0.18 25.51
CA ALA A 86 -44.44 -0.57 25.76
C ALA A 86 -44.36 -1.53 26.96
N VAL A 87 -43.94 -2.77 26.73
CA VAL A 87 -43.87 -3.86 27.71
C VAL A 87 -42.43 -4.27 27.99
N LEU A 88 -41.58 -4.39 26.98
CA LEU A 88 -40.26 -5.03 27.11
C LEU A 88 -39.19 -4.11 27.69
N PHE A 89 -39.21 -2.82 27.33
CA PHE A 89 -38.17 -1.87 27.72
C PHE A 89 -38.69 -0.72 28.58
N SER A 90 -39.90 -0.87 29.13
CA SER A 90 -40.49 0.13 30.02
C SER A 90 -39.98 -0.08 31.46
N SER A 91 -39.13 0.84 31.94
CA SER A 91 -38.73 0.87 33.35
C SER A 91 -39.89 1.37 34.21
N GLY A 92 -40.67 0.44 34.76
CA GLY A 92 -41.43 0.59 36.00
C GLY A 92 -42.57 1.61 36.08
N ASN A 93 -42.85 2.42 35.06
CA ASN A 93 -44.01 3.33 35.07
C ASN A 93 -44.81 3.22 33.78
N ILE A 94 -45.91 2.46 33.85
CA ILE A 94 -46.98 2.42 32.84
C ILE A 94 -47.80 3.73 32.95
N GLN A 95 -47.17 4.87 32.69
CA GLN A 95 -47.84 6.17 32.68
C GLN A 95 -47.54 6.91 31.38
N SER A 96 -48.08 6.35 30.29
CA SER A 96 -48.65 7.08 29.15
C SER A 96 -48.86 6.07 28.03
N ALA A 97 -50.11 5.67 27.83
CA ALA A 97 -50.53 4.75 26.78
C ALA A 97 -50.51 5.36 25.37
N SER A 98 -50.03 6.61 25.22
CA SER A 98 -50.20 7.41 23.99
C SER A 98 -48.90 7.81 23.29
N SER A 99 -47.72 7.63 23.91
CA SER A 99 -46.44 8.01 23.31
C SER A 99 -45.44 6.85 23.37
N GLY A 100 -44.79 6.55 22.26
CA GLY A 100 -43.72 5.54 22.20
C GLY A 100 -42.60 5.85 23.19
N LYS A 101 -41.94 4.80 23.70
CA LYS A 101 -40.88 4.92 24.71
C LYS A 101 -39.51 4.65 24.09
N GLU A 102 -38.54 5.43 24.52
CA GLU A 102 -37.13 5.26 24.15
C GLU A 102 -36.37 4.56 25.28
N PHE A 103 -35.54 3.58 24.93
CA PHE A 103 -34.63 2.91 25.85
C PHE A 103 -33.22 2.87 25.28
N THR A 104 -32.27 3.42 26.02
CA THR A 104 -30.86 3.43 25.64
C THR A 104 -30.11 2.37 26.44
N LEU A 105 -29.42 1.48 25.73
CA LEU A 105 -28.54 0.49 26.34
C LEU A 105 -27.25 1.19 26.77
N PRO A 106 -26.60 0.72 27.86
CA PRO A 106 -25.24 1.12 28.17
C PRO A 106 -24.31 0.91 26.97
N GLU A 107 -23.27 1.73 26.87
CA GLU A 107 -22.23 1.55 25.86
C GLU A 107 -21.62 0.14 25.95
N GLN A 108 -21.54 -0.54 24.82
CA GLN A 108 -21.05 -1.91 24.73
C GLN A 108 -19.90 -1.99 23.73
N MET A 109 -18.84 -2.69 24.12
CA MET A 109 -17.75 -3.01 23.22
C MET A 109 -18.13 -4.21 22.34
N VAL A 110 -17.81 -4.16 21.05
CA VAL A 110 -17.99 -5.27 20.12
C VAL A 110 -17.04 -6.42 20.49
N ASP A 111 -17.61 -7.60 20.74
CA ASP A 111 -16.85 -8.78 21.15
C ASP A 111 -15.88 -9.28 20.06
N ASN A 112 -15.00 -10.22 20.41
CA ASN A 112 -14.01 -10.80 19.48
C ASN A 112 -14.64 -11.58 18.30
N VAL A 113 -15.92 -11.93 18.39
CA VAL A 113 -16.67 -12.63 17.34
C VAL A 113 -17.44 -11.64 16.46
N GLY A 114 -17.53 -10.36 16.86
CA GLY A 114 -18.19 -9.28 16.15
C GLY A 114 -19.64 -9.03 16.57
N ASN A 115 -20.01 -9.37 17.82
CA ASN A 115 -21.37 -9.23 18.32
C ASN A 115 -21.50 -8.23 19.48
N ILE A 116 -22.74 -7.81 19.71
CA ILE A 116 -23.20 -7.08 20.91
C ILE A 116 -24.39 -7.80 21.55
N SER A 117 -24.65 -7.53 22.83
CA SER A 117 -25.78 -8.13 23.54
C SER A 117 -26.96 -7.17 23.59
N VAL A 118 -28.12 -7.63 23.14
CA VAL A 118 -29.37 -6.88 23.22
C VAL A 118 -30.38 -7.69 24.04
N PRO A 119 -30.97 -7.14 25.11
CA PRO A 119 -31.96 -7.85 25.92
C PRO A 119 -33.10 -8.41 25.07
N PHE A 120 -33.59 -9.59 25.42
CA PHE A 120 -34.65 -10.35 24.72
C PHE A 120 -34.30 -10.87 23.31
N VAL A 121 -33.34 -10.25 22.62
CA VAL A 121 -32.87 -10.66 21.28
C VAL A 121 -31.63 -11.55 21.36
N GLY A 122 -30.79 -11.36 22.37
CA GLY A 122 -29.51 -12.06 22.53
C GLY A 122 -28.38 -11.37 21.77
N ASN A 123 -27.42 -12.17 21.27
CA ASN A 123 -26.24 -11.65 20.59
C ASN A 123 -26.53 -11.30 19.13
N ILE A 124 -26.23 -10.06 18.73
CA ILE A 124 -26.41 -9.55 17.38
C ILE A 124 -25.06 -9.27 16.74
N ARG A 125 -24.82 -9.82 15.54
CA ARG A 125 -23.60 -9.59 14.77
C ARG A 125 -23.60 -8.20 14.11
N VAL A 126 -22.63 -7.37 14.47
CA VAL A 126 -22.47 -5.99 13.99
C VAL A 126 -21.21 -5.77 13.16
N LYS A 127 -20.24 -6.70 13.17
CA LYS A 127 -19.01 -6.57 12.39
C LYS A 127 -19.30 -6.36 10.90
N GLY A 128 -18.77 -5.27 10.33
CA GLY A 128 -18.88 -4.91 8.92
C GLY A 128 -20.26 -4.34 8.53
N LYS A 129 -21.07 -3.97 9.52
CA LYS A 129 -22.33 -3.24 9.33
C LYS A 129 -22.10 -1.74 9.41
#